data_AF-A0AAE9B1Q8-F1
#
_entry.id   AF-A0AAE9B1Q8-F1
#
_cell.length_a   1.000
_cell.length_b   1.000
_cell.length_c   1.000
_cell.angle_alpha   90.00
_cell.angle_beta   90.00
_cell.angle_gamma   90.00
#
_symmetry.space_group_name_H-M   'P 1'
#
loop_
_entity.id
_entity.type
_entity.pdbx_description
1 polymer ?
#
loop_
_entity_poly.entity_id
_entity_poly.type
_entity_poly.pdbx_seq_one_letter_code
_entity_poly.pdbx_strand_id
1 'polypeptide(L)'
;MTAAVYRESAHLHRDADTRVRRDLLALDAARYGAPELAARIASVPLPGDGGQDWKVAWATGSETSPRLLATLTGHEEGLSAVATATTRDGRTVAVTGGIGESTVRAWDLTTGEQTEVWRPHAEDAWVLTTAELDGRSVVVTGSYGNTIQVWDLAGGPPIGRVDTAPYPGILSGPDSLPEGMWYPGGIYVNALACAVLDGIPVVVSTVQTDDSGTDVCQDFPVAAVHDLATGRHVASIPTGHTGAVHLATAMLEGRPIVVTGSSGDAEARLWDLATGHPIGAPLTGHTEGLTVMATTVLDGRPVAVSGSQDKTVRVWDLRTGQQIGAPLTGHTGRVEAVAAAVVAGRSPSAAATTGTGTDTATRAALKQATAAARP
;
A
#
# COMPACT_ATOMS: atom_id res chain seq x y z
N MET A 1 -24.08 16.27 17.76
CA MET A 1 -23.24 15.06 17.63
C MET A 1 -24.03 13.77 17.72
N THR A 2 -24.80 13.50 18.78
CA THR A 2 -25.49 12.21 19.01
C THR A 2 -26.48 11.79 17.90
N ALA A 3 -27.15 12.76 17.26
CA ALA A 3 -28.05 12.50 16.13
C ALA A 3 -27.34 12.27 14.78
N ALA A 4 -26.03 12.52 14.68
CA ALA A 4 -25.20 12.21 13.52
C ALA A 4 -24.61 10.79 13.63
N VAL A 5 -24.17 10.42 14.84
CA VAL A 5 -23.75 9.07 15.25
C VAL A 5 -24.80 8.03 14.84
N TYR A 6 -26.06 8.25 15.18
CA TYR A 6 -27.14 7.29 14.89
C TYR A 6 -27.56 7.24 13.41
N ARG A 7 -27.41 8.36 12.66
CA ARG A 7 -27.95 8.47 11.29
C ARG A 7 -27.12 7.71 10.27
N GLU A 8 -25.80 7.66 10.44
CA GLU A 8 -24.88 6.99 9.51
C GLU A 8 -24.99 5.46 9.62
N SER A 9 -25.10 4.91 10.83
CA SER A 9 -25.27 3.46 11.07
C SER A 9 -26.75 3.02 11.15
N ALA A 10 -27.73 3.93 10.99
CA ALA A 10 -29.17 3.65 11.09
C ALA A 10 -29.64 2.44 10.26
N HIS A 11 -29.03 2.24 9.09
CA HIS A 11 -29.34 1.13 8.19
C HIS A 11 -28.82 -0.22 8.69
N LEU A 12 -27.75 -0.24 9.51
CA LEU A 12 -27.18 -1.43 10.15
C LEU A 12 -27.97 -1.89 11.38
N HIS A 13 -28.59 -0.93 12.08
CA HIS A 13 -29.38 -1.21 13.28
C HIS A 13 -30.68 -1.96 12.99
N ARG A 14 -31.16 -2.01 11.75
CA ARG A 14 -32.46 -2.61 11.44
C ARG A 14 -32.46 -4.13 11.67
N ASP A 15 -31.41 -4.80 11.21
CA ASP A 15 -31.32 -6.26 11.14
C ASP A 15 -30.33 -6.85 12.14
N ALA A 16 -29.53 -6.02 12.81
CA ALA A 16 -28.59 -6.43 13.85
C ALA A 16 -29.31 -6.87 15.15
N ASP A 17 -28.70 -7.80 15.89
CA ASP A 17 -29.12 -8.14 17.25
C ASP A 17 -28.70 -7.07 18.27
N THR A 18 -29.17 -7.18 19.51
CA THR A 18 -28.94 -6.18 20.56
C THR A 18 -27.45 -6.00 20.90
N ARG A 19 -26.64 -7.05 20.83
CA ARG A 19 -25.19 -6.97 21.09
C ARG A 19 -24.50 -6.22 19.97
N VAL A 20 -24.75 -6.62 18.73
CA VAL A 20 -24.19 -5.98 17.53
C VAL A 20 -24.59 -4.49 17.48
N ARG A 21 -25.83 -4.14 17.83
CA ARG A 21 -26.27 -2.72 17.89
C ARG A 21 -25.49 -1.92 18.93
N ARG A 22 -25.25 -2.47 20.13
CA ARG A 22 -24.49 -1.80 21.19
C ARG A 22 -23.05 -1.55 20.75
N ASP A 23 -22.41 -2.58 20.20
CA ASP A 23 -21.00 -2.50 19.82
C ASP A 23 -20.78 -1.50 18.67
N LEU A 24 -21.70 -1.47 17.69
CA LEU A 24 -21.72 -0.46 16.63
C LEU A 24 -21.87 0.97 17.18
N LEU A 25 -22.76 1.18 18.16
CA LEU A 25 -22.97 2.50 18.76
C LEU A 25 -21.76 2.96 19.59
N ALA A 26 -21.09 2.05 20.29
CA ALA A 26 -19.87 2.37 21.03
C ALA A 26 -18.73 2.74 20.08
N LEU A 27 -18.59 2.01 18.97
CA LEU A 27 -17.58 2.27 17.94
C LEU A 27 -17.83 3.62 17.24
N ASP A 28 -19.08 3.94 16.93
CA ASP A 28 -19.45 5.25 16.37
C ASP A 28 -19.15 6.39 17.36
N ALA A 29 -19.43 6.21 18.65
CA ALA A 29 -19.12 7.22 19.66
C ALA A 29 -17.61 7.49 19.78
N ALA A 30 -16.77 6.45 19.72
CA ALA A 30 -15.31 6.61 19.73
C ALA A 30 -14.81 7.34 18.48
N ARG A 31 -15.35 6.98 17.30
CA ARG A 31 -15.05 7.58 15.99
C ARG A 31 -15.29 9.09 15.94
N TYR A 32 -16.35 9.57 16.58
CA TYR A 32 -16.69 11.01 16.62
C TYR A 32 -16.04 11.75 17.80
N GLY A 33 -14.98 11.18 18.41
CA GLY A 33 -14.24 11.84 19.49
C GLY A 33 -15.02 11.93 20.81
N ALA A 34 -15.94 10.98 21.07
CA ALA A 34 -16.69 10.88 22.32
C ALA A 34 -16.35 9.58 23.09
N PRO A 35 -15.10 9.41 23.57
CA PRO A 35 -14.62 8.18 24.19
C PRO A 35 -15.36 7.82 25.49
N GLU A 36 -15.80 8.81 26.27
CA GLU A 36 -16.60 8.56 27.48
C GLU A 36 -17.98 8.00 27.15
N LEU A 37 -18.59 8.45 26.04
CA LEU A 37 -19.86 7.93 25.56
C LEU A 37 -19.70 6.51 25.02
N ALA A 38 -18.60 6.24 24.30
CA ALA A 38 -18.26 4.90 23.82
C ALA A 38 -18.12 3.90 24.99
N ALA A 39 -17.35 4.27 26.02
CA ALA A 39 -17.16 3.46 27.21
C ALA A 39 -18.48 3.16 27.93
N ARG A 40 -19.35 4.17 28.06
CA ARG A 40 -20.68 4.01 28.66
C ARG A 40 -21.63 3.11 27.88
N ILE A 41 -21.57 3.15 26.55
CA ILE A 41 -22.39 2.29 25.68
C ILE A 41 -21.86 0.85 25.74
N ALA A 42 -20.54 0.66 25.64
CA ALA A 42 -19.90 -0.65 25.73
C ALA A 42 -20.15 -1.34 27.08
N SER A 43 -20.25 -0.58 28.18
CA SER A 43 -20.52 -1.11 29.51
C SER A 43 -21.99 -1.49 29.76
N VAL A 44 -22.89 -1.35 28.79
CA VAL A 44 -24.30 -1.76 28.95
C VAL A 44 -24.37 -3.29 28.94
N PRO A 45 -24.79 -3.94 30.05
CA PRO A 45 -24.82 -5.40 30.14
C PRO A 45 -25.95 -5.97 29.30
N LEU A 46 -25.66 -7.00 28.49
CA LEU A 46 -26.64 -7.68 27.65
C LEU A 46 -26.79 -9.17 28.03
N PRO A 47 -27.98 -9.77 27.84
CA PRO A 47 -28.21 -11.19 28.11
C PRO A 47 -27.28 -12.06 27.26
N GLY A 48 -26.50 -12.94 27.89
CA GLY A 48 -25.56 -13.83 27.18
C GLY A 48 -24.15 -13.25 27.02
N ASP A 49 -23.87 -12.04 27.51
CA ASP A 49 -22.51 -11.55 27.75
C ASP A 49 -21.91 -12.33 28.91
N GLY A 50 -21.16 -13.39 28.63
CA GLY A 50 -20.45 -14.23 29.61
C GLY A 50 -19.31 -13.51 30.34
N GLY A 51 -19.49 -12.24 30.72
CA GLY A 51 -18.53 -11.44 31.47
C GLY A 51 -17.33 -10.93 30.68
N GLN A 52 -17.33 -11.00 29.34
CA GLN A 52 -16.25 -10.40 28.55
C GLN A 52 -16.38 -8.88 28.51
N ASP A 53 -15.35 -8.22 29.04
CA ASP A 53 -15.22 -6.77 29.16
C ASP A 53 -14.74 -6.19 27.81
N TRP A 54 -15.62 -6.20 26.81
CA TRP A 54 -15.32 -5.64 25.49
C TRP A 54 -15.26 -4.10 25.57
N LYS A 55 -14.15 -3.50 25.09
CA LYS A 55 -13.94 -2.04 25.08
C LYS A 55 -13.32 -1.58 23.76
N VAL A 56 -13.81 -0.45 23.26
CA VAL A 56 -13.25 0.21 22.08
C VAL A 56 -12.00 0.99 22.50
N ALA A 57 -10.81 0.54 22.06
CA ALA A 57 -9.53 1.16 22.40
C ALA A 57 -9.23 2.43 21.58
N TRP A 58 -9.55 2.41 20.29
CA TRP A 58 -9.49 3.56 19.37
C TRP A 58 -10.24 3.24 18.07
N ALA A 59 -10.63 4.26 17.28
CA ALA A 59 -11.27 4.08 15.98
C ALA A 59 -10.95 5.25 15.04
N THR A 60 -10.52 4.98 13.80
CA THR A 60 -10.32 5.98 12.74
C THR A 60 -11.04 5.53 11.46
N GLY A 61 -11.38 6.48 10.57
CA GLY A 61 -12.15 6.22 9.35
C GLY A 61 -13.68 6.34 9.51
N SER A 62 -14.36 6.76 8.44
CA SER A 62 -15.81 7.08 8.49
C SER A 62 -16.75 5.96 8.03
N GLU A 63 -16.23 4.79 7.63
CA GLU A 63 -17.06 3.66 7.22
C GLU A 63 -16.53 2.34 7.79
N THR A 64 -17.18 1.81 8.82
CA THR A 64 -17.46 0.36 8.81
C THR A 64 -18.60 0.21 7.82
N SER A 65 -18.25 -0.07 6.56
CA SER A 65 -19.26 -0.45 5.60
C SER A 65 -20.05 -1.63 6.19
N PRO A 66 -21.37 -1.77 5.96
CA PRO A 66 -22.04 -3.08 6.09
C PRO A 66 -21.33 -4.20 5.34
N ARG A 67 -20.43 -3.84 4.40
CA ARG A 67 -19.55 -4.72 3.65
C ARG A 67 -18.15 -4.86 4.23
N LEU A 68 -17.87 -4.34 5.43
CA LEU A 68 -16.64 -4.70 6.14
C LEU A 68 -16.74 -6.20 6.44
N LEU A 69 -16.02 -6.99 5.66
CA LEU A 69 -16.08 -8.45 5.75
C LEU A 69 -15.30 -8.96 6.96
N ALA A 70 -14.14 -8.37 7.25
CA ALA A 70 -13.29 -8.74 8.36
C ALA A 70 -12.34 -7.60 8.75
N THR A 71 -11.97 -7.54 10.02
CA THR A 71 -10.80 -6.80 10.51
C THR A 71 -9.70 -7.81 10.80
N LEU A 72 -8.57 -7.70 10.10
CA LEU A 72 -7.44 -8.61 10.24
C LEU A 72 -6.53 -8.11 11.35
N THR A 73 -6.52 -8.80 12.49
CA THR A 73 -5.73 -8.43 13.67
C THR A 73 -4.62 -9.43 13.90
N GLY A 74 -3.39 -8.96 14.04
CA GLY A 74 -2.28 -9.82 14.48
C GLY A 74 -0.91 -9.16 14.53
N HIS A 75 -0.70 -8.07 13.77
CA HIS A 75 0.47 -7.22 13.98
C HIS A 75 0.34 -6.45 15.30
N GLU A 76 1.40 -6.42 16.10
CA GLU A 76 1.36 -5.87 17.48
C GLU A 76 1.64 -4.36 17.54
N GLU A 77 2.43 -3.83 16.61
CA GLU A 77 2.72 -2.39 16.52
C GLU A 77 1.99 -1.71 15.35
N GLY A 78 2.54 -1.83 14.14
CA GLY A 78 2.06 -1.12 12.95
C GLY A 78 2.28 -1.90 11.67
N LEU A 79 1.67 -1.43 10.59
CA LEU A 79 1.80 -2.01 9.25
C LEU A 79 2.79 -1.19 8.42
N SER A 80 3.74 -1.88 7.79
CA SER A 80 4.68 -1.27 6.85
C SER A 80 4.14 -1.29 5.42
N ALA A 81 3.52 -2.41 5.01
CA ALA A 81 3.05 -2.61 3.64
C ALA A 81 1.88 -3.59 3.56
N VAL A 82 1.12 -3.50 2.47
CA VAL A 82 0.01 -4.40 2.16
C VAL A 82 -0.06 -4.68 0.66
N ALA A 83 -0.34 -5.93 0.29
CA ALA A 83 -0.66 -6.33 -1.08
C ALA A 83 -1.78 -7.38 -1.06
N THR A 84 -2.36 -7.63 -2.23
CA THR A 84 -3.34 -8.71 -2.41
C THR A 84 -2.82 -9.71 -3.43
N ALA A 85 -3.17 -10.98 -3.27
CA ALA A 85 -2.86 -12.03 -4.23
C ALA A 85 -4.06 -12.94 -4.41
N THR A 86 -4.13 -13.61 -5.55
CA THR A 86 -4.99 -14.77 -5.74
C THR A 86 -4.11 -16.01 -5.70
N THR A 87 -4.42 -16.94 -4.80
CA THR A 87 -3.74 -18.24 -4.71
C THR A 87 -4.13 -19.12 -5.89
N ARG A 88 -3.38 -20.21 -6.12
CA ARG A 88 -3.63 -21.16 -7.22
C ARG A 88 -5.02 -21.82 -7.18
N ASP A 89 -5.58 -21.97 -5.98
CA ASP A 89 -6.94 -22.50 -5.78
C ASP A 89 -8.04 -21.43 -5.90
N GLY A 90 -7.68 -20.20 -6.31
CA GLY A 90 -8.61 -19.11 -6.59
C GLY A 90 -9.05 -18.32 -5.35
N ARG A 91 -8.44 -18.55 -4.18
CA ARG A 91 -8.72 -17.76 -2.99
C ARG A 91 -8.01 -16.41 -3.06
N THR A 92 -8.70 -15.37 -2.62
CA THR A 92 -8.09 -14.04 -2.50
C THR A 92 -7.49 -13.91 -1.11
N VAL A 93 -6.21 -13.56 -1.06
CA VAL A 93 -5.50 -13.32 0.19
C VAL A 93 -4.96 -11.89 0.24
N ALA A 94 -4.87 -11.35 1.44
CA ALA A 94 -4.06 -10.16 1.72
C ALA A 94 -2.72 -10.60 2.32
N VAL A 95 -1.67 -9.86 2.01
CA VAL A 95 -0.34 -10.03 2.59
C VAL A 95 0.06 -8.71 3.24
N THR A 96 0.49 -8.75 4.49
CA THR A 96 0.84 -7.56 5.27
C THR A 96 2.21 -7.69 5.91
N GLY A 97 2.97 -6.60 5.92
CA GLY A 97 4.25 -6.48 6.62
C GLY A 97 4.06 -5.75 7.95
N GLY A 98 4.70 -6.24 9.00
CA GLY A 98 4.69 -5.62 10.33
C GLY A 98 5.93 -4.78 10.60
N ILE A 99 5.74 -3.63 11.24
CA ILE A 99 6.81 -2.79 11.78
C ILE A 99 7.19 -3.32 13.17
N GLY A 100 8.48 -3.37 13.48
CA GLY A 100 9.02 -3.75 14.80
C GLY A 100 8.97 -5.24 15.13
N GLU A 101 8.33 -6.06 14.28
CA GLU A 101 8.20 -7.50 14.49
C GLU A 101 8.86 -8.36 13.40
N SER A 102 9.31 -7.73 12.31
CA SER A 102 9.95 -8.35 11.15
C SER A 102 9.18 -9.56 10.60
N THR A 103 7.84 -9.53 10.68
CA THR A 103 6.97 -10.57 10.14
C THR A 103 6.19 -10.09 8.92
N VAL A 104 5.95 -11.02 8.01
CA VAL A 104 4.97 -10.88 6.93
C VAL A 104 3.89 -11.92 7.16
N ARG A 105 2.63 -11.51 7.07
CA ARG A 105 1.47 -12.36 7.36
C ARG A 105 0.58 -12.44 6.14
N ALA A 106 0.03 -13.61 5.87
CA ALA A 106 -1.05 -13.77 4.89
C ALA A 106 -2.38 -14.06 5.57
N TRP A 107 -3.43 -13.53 4.95
CA TRP A 107 -4.79 -13.55 5.46
C TRP A 107 -5.74 -13.97 4.36
N ASP A 108 -6.58 -14.96 4.61
CA ASP A 108 -7.67 -15.31 3.70
C ASP A 108 -8.74 -14.22 3.77
N LEU A 109 -9.01 -13.53 2.66
CA LEU A 109 -9.98 -12.43 2.64
C LEU A 109 -11.44 -12.91 2.65
N THR A 110 -11.66 -14.22 2.47
CA THR A 110 -12.99 -14.84 2.55
C THR A 110 -13.33 -15.16 3.99
N THR A 111 -12.39 -15.72 4.76
CA THR A 111 -12.62 -16.15 6.15
C THR A 111 -12.17 -15.11 7.17
N GLY A 112 -11.25 -14.22 6.81
CA GLY A 112 -10.57 -13.31 7.73
C GLY A 112 -9.49 -13.98 8.57
N GLU A 113 -9.21 -15.27 8.35
CA GLU A 113 -8.22 -16.01 9.12
C GLU A 113 -6.81 -15.78 8.59
N GLN A 114 -5.84 -15.73 9.52
CA GLN A 114 -4.43 -15.74 9.17
C GLN A 114 -4.04 -17.13 8.69
N THR A 115 -3.49 -17.21 7.48
CA THR A 115 -3.09 -18.49 6.88
C THR A 115 -1.61 -18.78 7.11
N GLU A 116 -0.75 -17.77 7.02
CA GLU A 116 0.71 -17.94 7.07
C GLU A 116 1.39 -16.79 7.83
N VAL A 117 2.55 -17.08 8.41
CA VAL A 117 3.46 -16.09 9.02
C VAL A 117 4.88 -16.42 8.61
N TRP A 118 5.54 -15.45 7.98
CA TRP A 118 6.94 -15.52 7.58
C TRP A 118 7.76 -14.51 8.37
N ARG A 119 9.04 -14.84 8.57
CA ARG A 119 10.06 -13.88 9.04
C ARG A 119 11.09 -13.75 7.92
N PRO A 120 10.80 -12.93 6.90
CA PRO A 120 11.59 -12.99 5.69
C PRO A 120 13.00 -12.45 5.91
N HIS A 121 13.07 -11.29 6.54
CA HIS A 121 14.31 -10.58 6.76
C HIS A 121 14.64 -10.59 8.26
N ALA A 122 15.93 -10.44 8.56
CA ALA A 122 16.37 -10.22 9.94
C ALA A 122 15.90 -8.85 10.47
N GLU A 123 15.72 -7.91 9.55
CA GLU A 123 15.15 -6.58 9.76
C GLU A 123 13.70 -6.54 9.24
N ASP A 124 13.02 -5.41 9.45
CA ASP A 124 11.64 -5.26 8.99
C ASP A 124 11.51 -5.36 7.46
N ALA A 125 10.43 -6.02 7.04
CA ALA A 125 9.96 -5.99 5.66
C ALA A 125 9.23 -4.66 5.44
N TRP A 126 9.96 -3.67 4.91
CA TRP A 126 9.44 -2.31 4.71
C TRP A 126 8.40 -2.25 3.59
N VAL A 127 8.65 -2.97 2.50
CA VAL A 127 7.82 -2.95 1.30
C VAL A 127 7.57 -4.37 0.82
N LEU A 128 6.38 -4.64 0.30
CA LEU A 128 6.05 -5.92 -0.30
C LEU A 128 5.13 -5.77 -1.51
N THR A 129 5.20 -6.75 -2.40
CA THR A 129 4.30 -6.91 -3.53
C THR A 129 4.07 -8.40 -3.80
N THR A 130 3.14 -8.72 -4.68
CA THR A 130 2.78 -10.09 -5.04
C THR A 130 2.94 -10.27 -6.55
N ALA A 131 3.29 -11.48 -6.97
CA ALA A 131 3.49 -11.81 -8.38
C ALA A 131 3.10 -13.26 -8.66
N GLU A 132 3.06 -13.60 -9.94
CA GLU A 132 3.06 -14.99 -10.40
C GLU A 132 4.47 -15.37 -10.86
N LEU A 133 4.96 -16.52 -10.42
CA LEU A 133 6.23 -17.10 -10.83
C LEU A 133 6.03 -18.60 -11.08
N ASP A 134 6.22 -19.05 -12.33
CA ASP A 134 6.06 -20.45 -12.74
C ASP A 134 4.75 -21.11 -12.29
N GLY A 135 3.63 -20.37 -12.38
CA GLY A 135 2.30 -20.84 -11.95
C GLY A 135 2.09 -20.85 -10.44
N ARG A 136 2.95 -20.18 -9.68
CA ARG A 136 2.84 -20.00 -8.22
C ARG A 136 2.60 -18.54 -7.90
N SER A 137 1.72 -18.29 -6.94
CA SER A 137 1.58 -16.96 -6.34
C SER A 137 2.75 -16.78 -5.36
N VAL A 138 3.52 -15.71 -5.54
CA VAL A 138 4.69 -15.42 -4.71
C VAL A 138 4.55 -14.07 -4.03
N VAL A 139 5.17 -13.94 -2.86
CA VAL A 139 5.33 -12.69 -2.13
C VAL A 139 6.76 -12.22 -2.30
N VAL A 140 6.93 -10.98 -2.73
CA VAL A 140 8.22 -10.34 -2.92
C VAL A 140 8.36 -9.26 -1.86
N THR A 141 9.37 -9.37 -1.02
CA THR A 141 9.55 -8.49 0.15
C THR A 141 10.90 -7.78 0.06
N GLY A 142 10.91 -6.49 0.34
CA GLY A 142 12.11 -5.66 0.46
C GLY A 142 12.32 -5.22 1.90
N SER A 143 13.59 -5.08 2.30
CA SER A 143 13.97 -4.80 3.68
C SER A 143 15.02 -3.70 3.79
N TYR A 144 15.23 -3.25 5.04
CA TYR A 144 16.36 -2.44 5.47
C TYR A 144 17.73 -3.11 5.25
N GLY A 145 17.78 -4.44 5.11
CA GLY A 145 19.03 -5.16 4.82
C GLY A 145 19.51 -5.10 3.36
N ASN A 146 18.93 -4.24 2.52
CA ASN A 146 19.19 -4.16 1.07
C ASN A 146 19.04 -5.51 0.34
N THR A 147 18.08 -6.31 0.78
CA THR A 147 17.75 -7.61 0.21
C THR A 147 16.30 -7.64 -0.20
N ILE A 148 16.05 -8.16 -1.39
CA ILE A 148 14.73 -8.60 -1.82
C ILE A 148 14.67 -10.11 -1.68
N GLN A 149 13.59 -10.61 -1.13
CA GLN A 149 13.34 -12.05 -1.05
C GLN A 149 12.01 -12.41 -1.68
N VAL A 150 11.98 -13.61 -2.26
CA VAL A 150 10.83 -14.17 -2.95
C VAL A 150 10.37 -15.40 -2.17
N TRP A 151 9.09 -15.41 -1.82
CA TRP A 151 8.46 -16.41 -0.96
C TRP A 151 7.31 -17.06 -1.71
N ASP A 152 7.18 -18.38 -1.60
CA ASP A 152 5.97 -19.07 -2.06
C ASP A 152 4.83 -18.72 -1.10
N LEU A 153 3.71 -18.21 -1.64
CA LEU A 153 2.54 -17.86 -0.84
C LEU A 153 1.93 -19.09 -0.14
N ALA A 154 2.19 -20.29 -0.66
CA ALA A 154 1.80 -21.54 -0.03
C ALA A 154 2.63 -21.90 1.22
N GLY A 155 3.64 -21.08 1.57
CA GLY A 155 4.50 -21.29 2.73
C GLY A 155 5.85 -21.92 2.38
N GLY A 156 6.67 -22.14 3.41
CA GLY A 156 8.01 -22.74 3.28
C GLY A 156 9.17 -21.73 3.28
N PRO A 157 10.41 -22.19 3.01
CA PRO A 157 11.59 -21.32 2.94
C PRO A 157 11.53 -20.38 1.73
N PRO A 158 12.34 -19.30 1.73
CA PRO A 158 12.41 -18.40 0.57
C PRO A 158 12.89 -19.18 -0.66
N ILE A 159 12.25 -18.91 -1.79
CA ILE A 159 12.52 -19.56 -3.07
C ILE A 159 13.44 -18.73 -3.97
N GLY A 160 13.66 -17.46 -3.64
CA GLY A 160 14.56 -16.56 -4.35
C GLY A 160 15.06 -15.42 -3.47
N ARG A 161 16.21 -14.86 -3.85
CA ARG A 161 16.83 -13.71 -3.21
C ARG A 161 17.50 -12.85 -4.28
N VAL A 162 17.35 -11.54 -4.15
CA VAL A 162 18.04 -10.53 -4.97
C VAL A 162 18.76 -9.59 -4.02
N ASP A 163 20.08 -9.51 -4.15
CA ASP A 163 20.88 -8.54 -3.40
C ASP A 163 20.90 -7.22 -4.18
N THR A 164 20.45 -6.14 -3.55
CA THR A 164 20.39 -4.82 -4.20
C THR A 164 21.64 -3.95 -3.94
N ALA A 165 22.69 -4.51 -3.30
CA ALA A 165 24.01 -3.87 -3.07
C ALA A 165 25.21 -4.65 -3.66
N PRO A 166 26.29 -3.94 -4.08
CA PRO A 166 26.28 -2.60 -4.63
C PRO A 166 26.49 -2.64 -6.14
N TYR A 167 25.64 -1.92 -6.85
CA TYR A 167 26.04 -1.38 -8.15
C TYR A 167 27.37 -0.62 -7.95
N PRO A 168 28.33 -0.72 -8.90
CA PRO A 168 29.65 -0.13 -8.72
C PRO A 168 29.54 1.37 -8.40
N GLY A 169 29.85 1.75 -7.16
CA GLY A 169 29.72 3.14 -6.66
C GLY A 169 29.35 3.31 -5.18
N ILE A 170 28.90 2.26 -4.48
CA ILE A 170 28.55 2.35 -3.04
C ILE A 170 29.76 2.06 -2.16
N LEU A 171 29.97 2.91 -1.14
CA LEU A 171 30.89 2.71 -0.04
C LEU A 171 30.35 1.62 0.90
N SER A 172 31.23 0.68 1.30
CA SER A 172 30.97 -0.28 2.37
C SER A 172 30.68 0.45 3.69
N GLY A 173 29.50 0.23 4.27
CA GLY A 173 29.19 0.64 5.65
C GLY A 173 29.95 -0.20 6.68
N PRO A 174 30.13 0.29 7.93
CA PRO A 174 30.94 -0.39 8.94
C PRO A 174 30.28 -1.69 9.43
N ASP A 175 31.11 -2.73 9.62
CA ASP A 175 30.75 -4.12 9.95
C ASP A 175 30.04 -4.34 11.30
N SER A 176 29.66 -3.28 12.04
CA SER A 176 28.96 -3.42 13.32
C SER A 176 28.28 -2.10 13.75
N LEU A 177 26.97 -2.15 13.97
CA LEU A 177 26.21 -1.05 14.59
C LEU A 177 25.98 -1.33 16.09
N PRO A 178 26.10 -0.33 16.97
CA PRO A 178 25.73 -0.47 18.37
C PRO A 178 24.20 -0.52 18.56
N GLU A 179 23.72 -1.35 19.48
CA GLU A 179 22.31 -1.48 19.84
C GLU A 179 21.68 -0.15 20.28
N GLY A 180 20.48 0.17 19.80
CA GLY A 180 19.60 1.19 20.36
C GLY A 180 19.56 2.57 19.68
N MET A 181 20.11 2.72 18.46
CA MET A 181 19.94 3.92 17.65
C MET A 181 19.05 3.62 16.44
N TRP A 182 18.00 4.41 16.21
CA TRP A 182 17.22 4.36 14.96
C TRP A 182 18.19 4.67 13.82
N TYR A 183 18.41 3.65 13.01
CA TYR A 183 19.60 3.38 12.19
C TYR A 183 20.07 4.57 11.34
N PRO A 184 21.33 5.02 11.50
CA PRO A 184 21.99 5.90 10.54
C PRO A 184 23.01 5.11 9.71
N GLY A 185 22.86 5.13 8.39
CA GLY A 185 23.83 4.67 7.39
C GLY A 185 23.44 3.43 6.58
N GLY A 186 22.19 2.98 6.59
CA GLY A 186 21.70 1.81 5.84
C GLY A 186 21.12 2.13 4.47
N ILE A 187 21.40 1.28 3.47
CA ILE A 187 20.67 1.26 2.19
C ILE A 187 19.49 0.32 2.36
N TYR A 188 18.27 0.79 2.11
CA TYR A 188 17.06 -0.03 2.17
C TYR A 188 16.28 -0.01 0.88
N VAL A 189 15.48 -1.05 0.65
CA VAL A 189 14.58 -1.12 -0.49
C VAL A 189 13.38 -0.20 -0.23
N ASN A 190 13.25 0.87 -1.01
CA ASN A 190 12.21 1.89 -0.83
C ASN A 190 10.89 1.48 -1.50
N ALA A 191 10.94 1.04 -2.76
CA ALA A 191 9.74 0.64 -3.51
C ALA A 191 9.97 -0.64 -4.32
N LEU A 192 8.89 -1.42 -4.48
CA LEU A 192 8.88 -2.67 -5.24
C LEU A 192 7.61 -2.79 -6.07
N ALA A 193 7.75 -3.25 -7.31
CA ALA A 193 6.64 -3.72 -8.12
C ALA A 193 7.12 -4.85 -9.05
N CYS A 194 6.22 -5.79 -9.35
CA CYS A 194 6.53 -6.88 -10.27
C CYS A 194 5.87 -6.67 -11.64
N ALA A 195 6.51 -7.18 -12.69
CA ALA A 195 5.99 -7.15 -14.05
C ALA A 195 6.43 -8.41 -14.81
N VAL A 196 5.90 -8.60 -16.02
CA VAL A 196 6.41 -9.59 -16.96
C VAL A 196 7.04 -8.85 -18.12
N LEU A 197 8.34 -9.05 -18.32
CA LEU A 197 9.12 -8.48 -19.42
C LEU A 197 9.52 -9.59 -20.38
N ASP A 198 8.98 -9.58 -21.61
CA ASP A 198 9.26 -10.59 -22.63
C ASP A 198 9.10 -12.04 -22.16
N GLY A 199 8.09 -12.28 -21.31
CA GLY A 199 7.81 -13.59 -20.71
C GLY A 199 8.61 -13.93 -19.45
N ILE A 200 9.52 -13.04 -19.02
CA ILE A 200 10.31 -13.19 -17.81
C ILE A 200 9.62 -12.42 -16.67
N PRO A 201 9.22 -13.07 -15.57
CA PRO A 201 8.80 -12.37 -14.36
C PRO A 201 9.97 -11.56 -13.81
N VAL A 202 9.77 -10.26 -13.62
CA VAL A 202 10.80 -9.34 -13.11
C VAL A 202 10.30 -8.58 -11.90
N VAL A 203 11.22 -8.23 -11.01
CA VAL A 203 11.01 -7.26 -9.94
C VAL A 203 11.71 -5.95 -10.29
N VAL A 204 10.98 -4.86 -10.18
CA VAL A 204 11.47 -3.49 -10.30
C VAL A 204 11.59 -2.92 -8.89
N SER A 205 12.78 -2.45 -8.53
CA SER A 205 13.10 -1.98 -7.18
C SER A 205 13.85 -0.67 -7.19
N THR A 206 13.60 0.17 -6.18
CA THR A 206 14.43 1.33 -5.86
C THR A 206 15.01 1.18 -4.45
N VAL A 207 16.17 1.79 -4.23
CA VAL A 207 16.84 1.82 -2.94
C VAL A 207 17.00 3.26 -2.46
N GLN A 208 17.08 3.44 -1.15
CA GLN A 208 17.23 4.75 -0.50
C GLN A 208 18.22 4.63 0.67
N THR A 209 18.89 5.73 1.01
CA THR A 209 19.70 5.84 2.24
C THR A 209 18.93 6.55 3.36
N ASP A 210 19.11 6.10 4.59
CA ASP A 210 18.43 6.57 5.80
C ASP A 210 19.07 7.84 6.41
N ASP A 211 19.17 8.95 5.67
CA ASP A 211 19.67 10.19 6.29
C ASP A 211 18.59 10.90 7.11
N SER A 212 18.64 10.64 8.41
CA SER A 212 17.75 11.09 9.51
C SER A 212 17.73 12.60 9.81
N GLY A 213 17.95 13.50 8.84
CA GLY A 213 17.66 14.92 9.11
C GLY A 213 18.27 16.03 8.27
N THR A 214 18.92 15.77 7.14
CA THR A 214 19.40 16.86 6.28
C THR A 214 19.31 16.50 4.80
N ASP A 215 18.27 17.01 4.15
CA ASP A 215 18.15 17.61 2.81
C ASP A 215 19.25 17.39 1.73
N VAL A 216 19.92 16.24 1.70
CA VAL A 216 20.81 15.84 0.60
C VAL A 216 20.75 14.31 0.46
N CYS A 217 19.59 13.76 0.09
CA CYS A 217 19.57 12.48 -0.61
C CYS A 217 20.39 12.67 -1.90
N GLN A 218 21.67 12.30 -1.89
CA GLN A 218 22.43 12.04 -3.14
C GLN A 218 21.96 10.72 -3.79
N ASP A 219 20.69 10.37 -3.62
CA ASP A 219 20.20 9.02 -3.84
C ASP A 219 19.89 8.76 -5.31
N PHE A 220 20.43 7.62 -5.72
CA PHE A 220 20.36 6.95 -7.00
C PHE A 220 18.95 6.98 -7.60
N PRO A 221 18.66 7.85 -8.57
CA PRO A 221 17.36 7.88 -9.25
C PRO A 221 17.33 6.75 -10.28
N VAL A 222 17.49 5.51 -9.82
CA VAL A 222 17.59 4.34 -10.66
C VAL A 222 16.61 3.31 -10.16
N ALA A 223 15.64 2.96 -11.01
CA ALA A 223 14.85 1.76 -10.81
C ALA A 223 15.61 0.58 -11.43
N ALA A 224 16.02 -0.35 -10.58
CA ALA A 224 16.71 -1.57 -10.99
C ALA A 224 15.69 -2.66 -11.32
N VAL A 225 15.93 -3.39 -12.41
CA VAL A 225 15.08 -4.49 -12.87
C VAL A 225 15.88 -5.77 -12.73
N HIS A 226 15.33 -6.74 -12.01
CA HIS A 226 15.94 -8.06 -11.84
C HIS A 226 14.96 -9.15 -12.25
N ASP A 227 15.49 -10.22 -12.83
CA ASP A 227 14.76 -11.46 -13.06
C ASP A 227 14.35 -12.04 -11.70
N LEU A 228 13.05 -12.28 -11.54
CA LEU A 228 12.47 -12.66 -10.25
C LEU A 228 12.87 -14.08 -9.83
N ALA A 229 13.10 -14.97 -10.80
CA ALA A 229 13.45 -16.37 -10.54
C ALA A 229 14.92 -16.52 -10.13
N THR A 230 15.81 -15.78 -10.81
CA THR A 230 17.26 -15.94 -10.71
C THR A 230 17.94 -14.85 -9.89
N GLY A 231 17.25 -13.73 -9.64
CA GLY A 231 17.83 -12.53 -9.04
C GLY A 231 18.83 -11.81 -9.92
N ARG A 232 18.98 -12.22 -11.19
CA ARG A 232 19.94 -11.61 -12.11
C ARG A 232 19.46 -10.21 -12.50
N HIS A 233 20.38 -9.24 -12.50
CA HIS A 233 20.14 -7.92 -13.08
C HIS A 233 19.80 -7.99 -14.57
N VAL A 234 18.74 -7.29 -14.96
CA VAL A 234 18.21 -7.22 -16.33
C VAL A 234 18.43 -5.83 -16.91
N ALA A 235 18.05 -4.78 -16.19
CA ALA A 235 18.11 -3.40 -16.67
C ALA A 235 18.14 -2.39 -15.53
N SER A 236 18.55 -1.16 -15.84
CA SER A 236 18.52 -0.02 -14.92
C SER A 236 17.88 1.16 -15.63
N ILE A 237 16.87 1.77 -15.01
CA ILE A 237 16.11 2.90 -15.54
C ILE A 237 16.54 4.17 -14.80
N PRO A 238 17.29 5.09 -15.42
CA PRO A 238 17.67 6.36 -14.81
C PRO A 238 16.45 7.28 -14.78
N THR A 239 15.74 7.30 -13.65
CA THR A 239 14.48 8.01 -13.47
C THR A 239 14.63 9.53 -13.49
N GLY A 240 15.84 10.03 -13.21
CA GLY A 240 16.15 11.45 -13.12
C GLY A 240 15.44 12.21 -11.99
N HIS A 241 14.84 11.49 -11.04
CA HIS A 241 14.19 12.08 -9.87
C HIS A 241 15.23 12.64 -8.87
N THR A 242 14.79 13.52 -7.97
CA THR A 242 15.68 14.24 -7.03
C THR A 242 15.49 13.84 -5.56
N GLY A 243 14.76 12.75 -5.30
CA GLY A 243 14.54 12.21 -3.96
C GLY A 243 14.08 10.75 -4.01
N ALA A 244 13.56 10.25 -2.88
CA ALA A 244 13.07 8.88 -2.76
C ALA A 244 12.09 8.52 -3.88
N VAL A 245 12.38 7.47 -4.64
CA VAL A 245 11.58 7.08 -5.81
C VAL A 245 10.57 6.02 -5.42
N HIS A 246 9.29 6.35 -5.59
CA HIS A 246 8.16 5.44 -5.53
C HIS A 246 7.80 4.96 -6.94
N LEU A 247 7.32 3.73 -7.08
CA LEU A 247 7.02 3.16 -8.39
C LEU A 247 5.85 2.18 -8.37
N ALA A 248 5.25 2.01 -9.54
CA ALA A 248 4.29 0.95 -9.84
C ALA A 248 4.47 0.48 -11.29
N THR A 249 4.11 -0.77 -11.57
CA THR A 249 4.17 -1.36 -12.93
C THR A 249 2.78 -1.43 -13.54
N ALA A 250 2.69 -1.34 -14.86
CA ALA A 250 1.41 -1.50 -15.58
C ALA A 250 1.62 -2.09 -16.97
N MET A 251 0.51 -2.51 -17.58
CA MET A 251 0.46 -2.83 -19.00
C MET A 251 -0.21 -1.69 -19.76
N LEU A 252 0.53 -1.09 -20.69
CA LEU A 252 0.05 -0.06 -21.60
C LEU A 252 0.05 -0.62 -23.02
N GLU A 253 -1.14 -0.97 -23.53
CA GLU A 253 -1.32 -1.42 -24.92
C GLU A 253 -0.43 -2.62 -25.30
N GLY A 254 -0.27 -3.57 -24.37
CA GLY A 254 0.57 -4.76 -24.57
C GLY A 254 2.05 -4.53 -24.26
N ARG A 255 2.44 -3.33 -23.83
CA ARG A 255 3.80 -2.99 -23.39
C ARG A 255 3.88 -2.94 -21.86
N PRO A 256 4.81 -3.64 -21.21
CA PRO A 256 5.08 -3.45 -19.80
C PRO A 256 5.74 -2.08 -19.58
N ILE A 257 5.22 -1.32 -18.63
CA ILE A 257 5.73 0.01 -18.28
C ILE A 257 5.95 0.14 -16.77
N VAL A 258 6.81 1.08 -16.40
CA VAL A 258 7.00 1.53 -15.02
C VAL A 258 6.53 2.97 -14.92
N VAL A 259 5.78 3.30 -13.88
CA VAL A 259 5.44 4.66 -13.52
C VAL A 259 6.19 5.01 -12.24
N THR A 260 6.97 6.08 -12.26
CA THR A 260 7.77 6.54 -11.12
C THR A 260 7.29 7.90 -10.66
N GLY A 261 7.42 8.17 -9.36
CA GLY A 261 7.27 9.49 -8.75
C GLY A 261 8.30 9.63 -7.63
N SER A 262 8.54 10.84 -7.16
CA SER A 262 9.56 11.07 -6.14
C SER A 262 9.15 12.03 -5.05
N SER A 263 9.63 11.81 -3.83
CA SER A 263 9.46 12.77 -2.73
C SER A 263 10.19 14.10 -2.96
N GLY A 264 11.15 14.13 -3.90
CA GLY A 264 11.97 15.30 -4.22
C GLY A 264 11.49 16.12 -5.41
N ASP A 265 10.53 15.64 -6.21
CA ASP A 265 9.95 16.41 -7.33
C ASP A 265 8.43 16.17 -7.49
N ALA A 266 7.75 17.11 -8.13
CA ALA A 266 6.28 17.10 -8.22
C ALA A 266 5.76 16.41 -9.50
N GLU A 267 6.57 15.57 -10.12
CA GLU A 267 6.27 14.93 -11.40
C GLU A 267 6.19 13.41 -11.26
N ALA A 268 5.24 12.79 -11.98
CA ALA A 268 5.35 11.36 -12.26
C ALA A 268 5.91 11.15 -13.67
N ARG A 269 6.67 10.07 -13.89
CA ARG A 269 7.29 9.74 -15.18
C ARG A 269 6.93 8.32 -15.59
N LEU A 270 6.71 8.12 -16.89
CA LEU A 270 6.44 6.80 -17.47
C LEU A 270 7.68 6.32 -18.21
N TRP A 271 7.95 5.03 -18.07
CA TRP A 271 9.11 4.37 -18.67
C TRP A 271 8.66 3.10 -19.36
N ASP A 272 9.19 2.86 -20.56
CA ASP A 272 9.11 1.54 -21.16
C ASP A 272 10.05 0.60 -20.40
N LEU A 273 9.49 -0.47 -19.83
CA LEU A 273 10.29 -1.43 -19.08
C LEU A 273 11.29 -2.18 -19.96
N ALA A 274 10.98 -2.38 -21.25
CA ALA A 274 11.84 -3.12 -22.16
C ALA A 274 13.05 -2.31 -22.63
N THR A 275 12.87 -1.02 -22.91
CA THR A 275 13.94 -0.15 -23.43
C THR A 275 14.56 0.76 -22.39
N GLY A 276 13.91 0.96 -21.24
CA GLY A 276 14.30 1.94 -20.23
C GLY A 276 14.10 3.40 -20.67
N HIS A 277 13.47 3.65 -21.82
CA HIS A 277 13.23 4.99 -22.33
C HIS A 277 11.96 5.61 -21.74
N PRO A 278 11.93 6.94 -21.53
CA PRO A 278 10.73 7.64 -21.09
C PRO A 278 9.63 7.58 -22.16
N ILE A 279 8.38 7.47 -21.70
CA ILE A 279 7.18 7.48 -22.54
C ILE A 279 6.44 8.80 -22.30
N GLY A 280 6.35 9.63 -23.34
CA GLY A 280 5.65 10.91 -23.27
C GLY A 280 6.36 11.95 -22.39
N ALA A 281 5.63 13.02 -22.09
CA ALA A 281 6.08 14.05 -21.14
C ALA A 281 5.79 13.62 -19.69
N PRO A 282 6.51 14.16 -18.69
CA PRO A 282 6.17 13.96 -17.30
C PRO A 282 4.70 14.33 -17.01
N LEU A 283 4.08 13.58 -16.11
CA LEU A 283 2.74 13.84 -15.60
C LEU A 283 2.83 14.97 -14.57
N THR A 284 2.49 16.18 -15.01
CA THR A 284 2.57 17.39 -14.20
C THR A 284 1.22 17.75 -13.61
N GLY A 285 1.20 18.21 -12.35
CA GLY A 285 0.01 18.78 -11.75
C GLY A 285 0.08 18.85 -10.23
N HIS A 286 0.76 17.89 -9.59
CA HIS A 286 1.12 17.99 -8.18
C HIS A 286 2.00 19.22 -7.94
N THR A 287 1.92 19.78 -6.72
CA THR A 287 2.72 20.96 -6.34
C THR A 287 3.87 20.63 -5.39
N GLU A 288 3.91 19.41 -4.86
CA GLU A 288 4.95 18.91 -3.97
C GLU A 288 5.27 17.45 -4.30
N GLY A 289 6.29 16.90 -3.63
CA GLY A 289 6.79 15.54 -3.83
C GLY A 289 5.71 14.47 -3.82
N LEU A 290 5.83 13.49 -4.71
CA LEU A 290 5.01 12.29 -4.74
C LEU A 290 5.52 11.29 -3.69
N THR A 291 4.59 10.72 -2.94
CA THR A 291 4.88 9.83 -1.80
C THR A 291 4.40 8.42 -2.04
N VAL A 292 3.55 8.20 -3.05
CA VAL A 292 3.04 6.87 -3.38
C VAL A 292 2.54 6.82 -4.82
N MET A 293 2.73 5.66 -5.45
CA MET A 293 2.28 5.34 -6.80
C MET A 293 1.52 4.01 -6.79
N ALA A 294 0.40 3.96 -7.51
CA ALA A 294 -0.33 2.74 -7.79
C ALA A 294 -0.84 2.76 -9.23
N THR A 295 -1.09 1.60 -9.82
CA THR A 295 -1.65 1.45 -11.17
C THR A 295 -2.88 0.56 -11.13
N THR A 296 -3.82 0.80 -12.03
CA THR A 296 -4.99 -0.07 -12.20
C THR A 296 -5.59 0.10 -13.59
N VAL A 297 -6.63 -0.66 -13.90
CA VAL A 297 -7.43 -0.50 -15.11
C VAL A 297 -8.82 -0.01 -14.69
N LEU A 298 -9.18 1.19 -15.13
CA LEU A 298 -10.49 1.81 -14.91
C LEU A 298 -11.28 1.77 -16.21
N ASP A 299 -12.38 1.01 -16.28
CA ASP A 299 -13.22 0.88 -17.48
C ASP A 299 -12.42 0.57 -18.78
N GLY A 300 -11.46 -0.36 -18.69
CA GLY A 300 -10.60 -0.75 -19.81
C GLY A 300 -9.50 0.27 -20.17
N ARG A 301 -9.34 1.31 -19.34
CA ARG A 301 -8.31 2.32 -19.45
C ARG A 301 -7.21 2.09 -18.40
N PRO A 302 -5.95 1.89 -18.79
CA PRO A 302 -4.86 1.84 -17.84
C PRO A 302 -4.67 3.22 -17.21
N VAL A 303 -4.65 3.27 -15.87
CA VAL A 303 -4.50 4.50 -15.10
C VAL A 303 -3.41 4.35 -14.03
N ALA A 304 -2.75 5.45 -13.71
CA ALA A 304 -1.94 5.59 -12.51
C ALA A 304 -2.66 6.45 -11.49
N VAL A 305 -2.42 6.17 -10.21
CA VAL A 305 -2.89 6.97 -9.08
C VAL A 305 -1.66 7.38 -8.28
N SER A 306 -1.53 8.68 -8.02
CA SER A 306 -0.43 9.26 -7.25
C SER A 306 -0.95 9.95 -6.01
N GLY A 307 -0.28 9.73 -4.88
CA GLY A 307 -0.43 10.54 -3.66
C GLY A 307 0.77 11.45 -3.48
N SER A 308 0.56 12.62 -2.88
CA SER A 308 1.60 13.64 -2.74
C SER A 308 1.59 14.30 -1.36
N GLN A 309 2.71 14.95 -1.04
CA GLN A 309 2.88 15.89 0.06
C GLN A 309 1.93 17.09 -0.06
N ASP A 310 1.48 17.41 -1.28
CA ASP A 310 0.48 18.45 -1.55
C ASP A 310 -0.94 18.11 -1.05
N LYS A 311 -1.07 16.94 -0.39
CA LYS A 311 -2.31 16.46 0.25
C LYS A 311 -3.40 16.10 -0.75
N THR A 312 -3.05 15.92 -2.01
CA THR A 312 -3.97 15.49 -3.04
C THR A 312 -3.63 14.10 -3.54
N VAL A 313 -4.66 13.43 -4.04
CA VAL A 313 -4.52 12.23 -4.86
C VAL A 313 -4.90 12.60 -6.28
N ARG A 314 -4.14 12.17 -7.26
CA ARG A 314 -4.43 12.39 -8.69
C ARG A 314 -4.52 11.07 -9.42
N VAL A 315 -5.38 11.04 -10.43
CA VAL A 315 -5.59 9.90 -11.32
C VAL A 315 -5.17 10.32 -12.71
N TRP A 316 -4.34 9.51 -13.36
CA TRP A 316 -3.73 9.80 -14.65
C TRP A 316 -4.11 8.74 -15.65
N ASP A 317 -4.54 9.16 -16.84
CA ASP A 317 -4.71 8.29 -17.99
C ASP A 317 -3.33 7.97 -18.57
N LEU A 318 -2.92 6.70 -18.50
CA LEU A 318 -1.58 6.29 -18.96
C LEU A 318 -1.43 6.30 -20.48
N ARG A 319 -2.53 6.32 -21.25
CA ARG A 319 -2.46 6.47 -22.72
C ARG A 319 -2.21 7.91 -23.13
N THR A 320 -2.87 8.85 -22.46
CA THR A 320 -2.86 10.26 -22.89
C THR A 320 -1.90 11.12 -22.06
N GLY A 321 -1.45 10.63 -20.92
CA GLY A 321 -0.69 11.40 -19.93
C GLY A 321 -1.50 12.51 -19.27
N GLN A 322 -2.84 12.53 -19.44
CA GLN A 322 -3.70 13.56 -18.89
C GLN A 322 -4.29 13.13 -17.54
N GLN A 323 -4.50 14.11 -16.67
CA GLN A 323 -5.24 13.88 -15.43
C GLN A 323 -6.72 13.58 -15.74
N ILE A 324 -7.26 12.56 -15.09
CA ILE A 324 -8.69 12.24 -15.11
C ILE A 324 -9.36 12.97 -13.95
N GLY A 325 -10.27 13.89 -14.28
CA GLY A 325 -11.04 14.64 -13.29
C GLY A 325 -10.22 15.67 -12.50
N ALA A 326 -10.81 16.20 -11.44
CA ALA A 326 -10.15 17.11 -10.52
C ALA A 326 -9.26 16.34 -9.52
N PRO A 327 -8.24 16.98 -8.92
CA PRO A 327 -7.49 16.38 -7.83
C PRO A 327 -8.43 15.99 -6.69
N LEU A 328 -8.22 14.81 -6.10
CA LEU A 328 -8.98 14.36 -4.95
C LEU A 328 -8.40 15.04 -3.70
N THR A 329 -9.14 15.99 -3.17
CA THR A 329 -8.76 16.81 -2.01
C THR A 329 -9.48 16.34 -0.75
N GLY A 330 -8.87 16.61 0.41
CA GLY A 330 -9.50 16.38 1.72
C GLY A 330 -8.52 15.79 2.74
N HIS A 331 -7.34 15.34 2.30
CA HIS A 331 -6.27 14.96 3.21
C HIS A 331 -5.75 16.22 3.88
N THR A 332 -5.55 16.15 5.20
CA THR A 332 -5.08 17.29 6.00
C THR A 332 -3.56 17.30 6.14
N GLY A 333 -2.90 16.19 5.82
CA GLY A 333 -1.46 16.03 5.64
C GLY A 333 -1.13 15.23 4.38
N ARG A 334 0.14 14.81 4.25
CA ARG A 334 0.63 14.08 3.08
C ARG A 334 -0.08 12.74 2.93
N VAL A 335 -0.29 12.32 1.68
CA VAL A 335 -0.86 11.00 1.36
C VAL A 335 0.24 9.94 1.49
N GLU A 336 0.07 8.96 2.35
CA GLU A 336 1.12 7.96 2.65
C GLU A 336 0.92 6.65 1.87
N ALA A 337 -0.33 6.29 1.58
CA ALA A 337 -0.63 5.07 0.85
C ALA A 337 -1.81 5.26 -0.10
N VAL A 338 -1.75 4.52 -1.21
CA VAL A 338 -2.83 4.37 -2.19
C VAL A 338 -2.89 2.90 -2.57
N ALA A 339 -4.07 2.31 -2.53
CA ALA A 339 -4.36 0.97 -3.04
C ALA A 339 -5.54 1.02 -4.02
N ALA A 340 -5.43 0.34 -5.15
CA ALA A 340 -6.51 0.21 -6.13
C ALA A 340 -7.01 -1.23 -6.20
N ALA A 341 -8.33 -1.43 -6.18
CA ALA A 341 -8.94 -2.76 -6.21
C ALA A 341 -10.07 -2.87 -7.24
N VAL A 342 -10.19 -4.06 -7.85
CA VAL A 342 -11.31 -4.42 -8.74
C VAL A 342 -12.37 -5.14 -7.92
N VAL A 343 -13.58 -4.57 -7.82
CA VAL A 343 -14.69 -5.18 -7.07
C VAL A 343 -15.63 -5.89 -8.05
N ALA A 344 -15.81 -7.20 -7.89
CA ALA A 344 -16.66 -8.00 -8.77
C ALA A 344 -18.13 -7.55 -8.72
N GLY A 345 -18.69 -7.14 -9.87
CA GLY A 345 -20.14 -6.97 -10.08
C GLY A 345 -20.59 -5.62 -10.63
N ARG A 346 -19.76 -4.59 -10.61
CA ARG A 346 -19.89 -3.31 -11.35
C ARG A 346 -18.47 -2.76 -11.58
N SER A 347 -18.28 -1.92 -12.60
CA SER A 347 -17.00 -1.28 -12.96
C SER A 347 -16.11 -0.94 -11.74
N PRO A 348 -14.78 -1.09 -11.84
CA PRO A 348 -13.88 -0.94 -10.71
C PRO A 348 -13.93 0.50 -10.17
N SER A 349 -14.18 0.70 -8.87
CA SER A 349 -14.39 2.06 -8.33
C SER A 349 -13.89 2.30 -6.91
N ALA A 350 -12.85 1.59 -6.45
CA ALA A 350 -12.26 1.87 -5.14
C ALA A 350 -10.74 2.03 -5.19
N ALA A 351 -10.30 3.27 -4.97
CA ALA A 351 -8.94 3.57 -4.50
C ALA A 351 -9.05 3.90 -3.00
N ALA A 352 -8.41 3.11 -2.14
CA ALA A 352 -8.29 3.41 -0.72
C ALA A 352 -6.99 4.17 -0.50
N THR A 353 -7.04 5.29 0.22
CA THR A 353 -5.87 6.13 0.47
C THR A 353 -5.80 6.51 1.93
N THR A 354 -4.62 6.48 2.53
CA THR A 354 -4.40 6.94 3.90
C THR A 354 -3.46 8.16 3.90
N GLY A 355 -3.63 9.05 4.87
CA GLY A 355 -2.78 10.22 5.05
C GLY A 355 -2.55 10.54 6.52
N THR A 356 -1.58 11.40 6.80
CA THR A 356 -1.31 11.87 8.16
C THR A 356 -2.30 12.99 8.54
N GLY A 357 -3.22 12.71 9.46
CA GLY A 357 -4.21 13.69 9.96
C GLY A 357 -5.63 13.13 10.07
N THR A 358 -6.55 13.87 10.72
CA THR A 358 -7.95 13.44 10.93
C THR A 358 -8.70 13.39 9.59
N ASP A 359 -8.77 12.19 9.02
CA ASP A 359 -9.09 11.96 7.60
C ASP A 359 -10.59 12.18 7.28
N THR A 360 -10.87 13.19 6.45
CA THR A 360 -12.18 13.45 5.80
C THR A 360 -12.13 13.23 4.28
N ALA A 361 -10.98 12.81 3.74
CA ALA A 361 -10.65 12.79 2.31
C ALA A 361 -11.23 11.61 1.55
N THR A 362 -11.34 10.44 2.20
CA THR A 362 -11.91 9.21 1.62
C THR A 362 -13.30 9.46 1.01
N ARG A 363 -14.04 10.42 1.59
CA ARG A 363 -15.40 10.80 1.20
C ARG A 363 -15.50 11.56 -0.12
N ALA A 364 -14.50 12.35 -0.50
CA ALA A 364 -14.51 13.15 -1.72
C ALA A 364 -14.06 12.34 -2.94
N ALA A 365 -13.03 11.49 -2.76
CA ALA A 365 -12.51 10.56 -3.76
C ALA A 365 -13.58 9.56 -4.22
N LEU A 366 -14.31 8.95 -3.28
CA LEU A 366 -15.39 8.01 -3.60
C LEU A 366 -16.55 8.71 -4.34
N LYS A 367 -16.91 9.94 -3.95
CA LYS A 367 -17.99 10.70 -4.61
C LYS A 367 -17.66 11.10 -6.04
N GLN A 368 -16.43 11.52 -6.34
CA GLN A 368 -16.02 11.91 -7.70
C GLN A 368 -15.89 10.69 -8.62
N ALA A 369 -15.35 9.57 -8.13
CA ALA A 369 -15.31 8.31 -8.89
C ALA A 369 -16.71 7.78 -9.21
N THR A 370 -17.65 7.90 -8.27
CA THR A 370 -19.05 7.49 -8.49
C THR A 370 -19.81 8.44 -9.42
N ALA A 371 -19.45 9.73 -9.46
CA ALA A 371 -20.06 10.72 -10.35
C ALA A 371 -19.56 10.58 -11.80
N ALA A 372 -18.32 10.17 -12.01
CA ALA A 372 -17.77 9.87 -13.34
C ALA A 372 -18.29 8.54 -13.93
N ALA A 373 -18.83 7.66 -13.10
CA ALA A 373 -19.35 6.33 -13.47
C ALA A 373 -20.87 6.28 -13.75
N ARG A 374 -21.55 7.43 -13.87
CA ARG A 374 -22.94 7.48 -14.35
C ARG A 374 -22.96 7.89 -15.83
N PRO A 375 -23.74 7.20 -16.69
CA PRO A 375 -23.92 7.61 -18.07
C PRO A 375 -24.59 8.98 -18.18
#